data_AF-A0A845R9X7-F1
#
_entry.id   AF-A0A845R9X7-F1
#
_cell.length_a   1.000
_cell.length_b   1.000
_cell.length_c   1.000
_cell.angle_alpha   90.00
_cell.angle_beta   90.00
_cell.angle_gamma   90.00
#
_symmetry.space_group_name_H-M   'P 1'
#
loop_
_entity.id
_entity.type
_entity.pdbx_description
1 polymer ?
#
loop_
_entity_poly.entity_id
_entity_poly.type
_entity_poly.pdbx_seq_one_letter_code
_entity_poly.pdbx_strand_id
1 'polypeptide(L)'
;MNYSELKQIFKELKSTSPREDLTSHIIFTEDSFATQYPLLSRTYRISSDNKAFWPNMGGYSIFGNCLDGTDQGVRLDYYMAEERDINGWKVEDCYILEQMRDVAAIPNLTRTEQGDGTVCYFFGDTCIRVYESYEDGKIRLEPVSGDQTACGEWVELSIDQVYGYCTLLERHLNREGRM
;
A
#
# COMPACT_ATOMS: atom_id res chain seq x y z
N MET A 1 -12.68 2.05 0.06
CA MET A 1 -13.57 1.35 1.04
C MET A 1 -13.53 2.14 2.33
N ASN A 2 -14.45 1.94 3.29
CA ASN A 2 -14.32 2.65 4.57
C ASN A 2 -13.40 1.89 5.55
N TYR A 3 -12.87 2.62 6.53
CA TYR A 3 -11.92 2.06 7.48
C TYR A 3 -12.50 0.94 8.37
N SER A 4 -13.79 1.01 8.72
CA SER A 4 -14.44 -0.03 9.50
C SER A 4 -14.52 -1.35 8.73
N GLU A 5 -14.80 -1.30 7.43
CA GLU A 5 -14.79 -2.47 6.54
C GLU A 5 -13.38 -3.08 6.47
N LEU A 6 -12.35 -2.25 6.26
CA LEU A 6 -10.94 -2.70 6.28
C LEU A 6 -10.60 -3.42 7.58
N LYS A 7 -10.95 -2.82 8.73
CA LYS A 7 -10.68 -3.38 10.06
C LYS A 7 -11.39 -4.73 10.26
N GLN A 8 -12.60 -4.87 9.74
CA GLN A 8 -13.33 -6.14 9.79
C GLN A 8 -12.66 -7.21 8.93
N ILE A 9 -12.29 -6.88 7.68
CA ILE A 9 -11.58 -7.80 6.78
C ILE A 9 -10.28 -8.28 7.41
N PHE A 10 -9.49 -7.38 7.99
CA PHE A 10 -8.24 -7.73 8.65
C PHE A 10 -8.45 -8.64 9.88
N LYS A 11 -9.46 -8.35 10.71
CA LYS A 11 -9.81 -9.20 11.85
C LYS A 11 -10.27 -10.60 11.44
N GLU A 12 -11.11 -10.67 10.40
CA GLU A 12 -11.59 -11.94 9.87
C GLU A 12 -10.45 -12.76 9.27
N LEU A 13 -9.55 -12.13 8.50
CA LEU A 13 -8.34 -12.77 7.98
C LEU A 13 -7.49 -13.34 9.13
N LYS A 14 -7.17 -12.53 10.15
CA LYS A 14 -6.36 -12.99 11.29
C LYS A 14 -7.04 -14.08 12.11
N SER A 15 -8.37 -14.14 12.11
CA SER A 15 -9.14 -15.19 12.78
C SER A 15 -9.19 -16.50 11.99
N THR A 16 -9.28 -16.44 10.66
CA THR A 16 -9.54 -17.62 9.80
C THR A 16 -8.28 -18.16 9.13
N SER A 17 -7.36 -17.26 8.79
CA SER A 17 -6.12 -17.52 8.04
C SER A 17 -4.94 -16.79 8.68
N PRO A 18 -4.56 -17.10 9.94
CA PRO A 18 -3.61 -16.32 10.73
C PRO A 18 -2.21 -16.17 10.10
N ARG A 19 -1.82 -17.09 9.21
CA ARG A 19 -0.53 -17.08 8.50
C ARG A 19 -0.49 -16.17 7.27
N GLU A 20 -1.64 -15.73 6.77
CA GLU A 20 -1.74 -14.89 5.59
C GLU A 20 -1.78 -13.42 6.00
N ASP A 21 -1.07 -12.55 5.30
CA ASP A 21 -1.06 -11.12 5.56
C ASP A 21 -1.56 -10.32 4.36
N LEU A 22 -2.39 -9.33 4.65
CA LEU A 22 -2.80 -8.30 3.72
C LEU A 22 -2.16 -6.97 4.09
N THR A 23 -2.00 -6.12 3.07
CA THR A 23 -1.43 -4.79 3.16
C THR A 23 -2.48 -3.78 2.74
N SER A 24 -2.53 -2.64 3.40
CA SER A 24 -3.47 -1.58 3.02
C SER A 24 -2.80 -0.22 3.06
N HIS A 25 -3.24 0.67 2.16
CA HIS A 25 -3.02 2.10 2.30
C HIS A 25 -4.23 2.73 2.98
N ILE A 26 -3.95 3.56 3.98
CA ILE A 26 -4.92 4.45 4.63
C ILE A 26 -4.54 5.87 4.26
N ILE A 27 -5.48 6.57 3.64
CA ILE A 27 -5.34 7.96 3.23
C ILE A 27 -6.06 8.81 4.27
N PHE A 28 -5.36 9.75 4.89
CA PHE A 28 -5.97 10.71 5.81
C PHE A 28 -6.42 11.97 5.09
N THR A 29 -7.51 12.56 5.57
CA THR A 29 -8.03 13.84 5.10
C THR A 29 -7.02 14.98 5.30
N GLU A 30 -7.01 15.98 4.42
CA GLU A 30 -6.11 17.12 4.55
C GLU A 30 -6.34 17.94 5.84
N ASP A 31 -7.58 18.02 6.34
CA ASP A 31 -7.93 18.74 7.57
C ASP A 31 -7.53 18.00 8.86
N SER A 32 -6.96 16.79 8.74
CA SER A 32 -6.36 16.07 9.87
C SER A 32 -5.07 16.72 10.38
N PHE A 33 -4.46 17.61 9.58
CA PHE A 33 -3.15 18.18 9.83
C PHE A 33 -3.21 19.71 9.91
N ALA A 34 -2.33 20.30 10.73
CA ALA A 34 -2.22 21.76 10.85
C ALA A 34 -1.68 22.44 9.57
N THR A 35 -0.99 21.68 8.72
CA THR A 35 -0.40 22.12 7.45
C THR A 35 -0.89 21.21 6.35
N GLN A 36 -1.07 21.74 5.14
CA GLN A 36 -1.39 20.92 3.97
C GLN A 36 -0.22 20.01 3.61
N TYR A 37 -0.51 18.71 3.58
CA TYR A 37 0.43 17.67 3.16
C TYR A 37 0.02 17.09 1.81
N PRO A 38 0.97 16.79 0.92
CA PRO A 38 0.66 16.10 -0.33
C PRO A 38 0.15 14.68 -0.03
N LEU A 39 -0.53 14.08 -1.01
CA LEU A 39 -1.19 12.77 -0.88
C LEU A 39 -0.30 11.70 -0.22
N LEU A 40 0.96 11.57 -0.65
CA LEU A 40 1.89 10.56 -0.11
C LEU A 40 2.24 10.80 1.36
N SER A 41 2.37 12.06 1.77
CA SER A 41 2.70 12.46 3.15
C SER A 41 1.52 12.27 4.12
N ARG A 42 0.30 12.07 3.60
CA ARG A 42 -0.90 11.76 4.37
C ARG A 42 -1.41 10.33 4.14
N THR A 43 -0.64 9.50 3.43
CA THR A 43 -0.99 8.11 3.15
C THR A 43 -0.04 7.17 3.87
N TYR A 44 -0.58 6.23 4.63
CA TYR A 44 0.20 5.28 5.41
C TYR A 44 -0.10 3.85 4.99
N ARG A 45 0.98 3.08 4.77
CA ARG A 45 0.91 1.63 4.58
C ARG A 45 0.84 0.93 5.93
N ILE A 46 -0.17 0.10 6.12
CA ILE A 46 -0.34 -0.79 7.28
C ILE A 46 -0.41 -2.26 6.87
N SER A 47 -0.11 -3.14 7.82
CA SER A 47 -0.26 -4.59 7.67
C SER A 47 -1.41 -5.11 8.53
N SER A 48 -2.11 -6.14 8.06
CA SER A 48 -3.06 -6.91 8.87
C SER A 48 -2.41 -7.63 10.06
N ASP A 49 -1.07 -7.78 10.06
CA ASP A 49 -0.33 -8.37 11.18
C ASP A 49 -0.23 -7.45 12.41
N ASN A 50 -0.71 -6.21 12.31
CA ASN A 50 -0.81 -5.34 13.47
C ASN A 50 -1.68 -5.97 14.58
N LYS A 51 -1.23 -5.85 15.83
CA LYS A 51 -1.90 -6.45 17.01
C LYS A 51 -3.37 -6.09 17.12
N ALA A 52 -3.77 -4.91 16.66
CA ALA A 52 -5.15 -4.44 16.64
C ALA A 52 -6.14 -5.36 15.90
N PHE A 53 -5.65 -6.19 14.98
CA PHE A 53 -6.48 -7.06 14.14
C PHE A 53 -6.47 -8.52 14.59
N TRP A 54 -5.51 -8.91 15.44
CA TRP A 54 -5.42 -10.27 15.95
C TRP A 54 -6.41 -10.52 17.11
N PRO A 55 -7.10 -11.67 17.15
CA PRO A 55 -7.92 -12.04 18.29
C PRO A 55 -7.05 -12.36 19.52
N ASN A 56 -7.58 -12.09 20.72
CA ASN A 56 -6.99 -12.47 22.00
C ASN A 56 -5.57 -11.94 22.28
N MET A 57 -5.18 -10.82 21.64
CA MET A 57 -3.89 -10.19 21.91
C MET A 57 -3.91 -9.36 23.20
N GLY A 58 -2.83 -9.46 23.96
CA GLY A 58 -2.52 -8.50 25.01
C GLY A 58 -2.11 -7.16 24.40
N GLY A 59 -2.95 -6.14 24.58
CA GLY A 59 -2.72 -4.78 24.10
C GLY A 59 -3.31 -4.48 22.72
N TYR A 60 -3.16 -3.23 22.28
CA TYR A 60 -3.72 -2.71 21.04
C TYR A 60 -2.70 -1.79 20.36
N SER A 61 -2.41 -2.02 19.09
CA SER A 61 -1.50 -1.17 18.31
C SER A 61 -1.73 -1.30 16.81
N ILE A 62 -1.69 -0.16 16.12
CA ILE A 62 -1.64 -0.07 14.66
C ILE A 62 -0.39 0.74 14.32
N PHE A 63 0.58 0.07 13.71
CA PHE A 63 1.77 0.68 13.15
C PHE A 63 1.58 0.90 11.65
N GLY A 64 1.95 2.08 11.20
CA GLY A 64 1.96 2.45 9.79
C GLY A 64 3.25 3.14 9.36
N ASN A 65 3.48 3.14 8.06
CA ASN A 65 4.63 3.78 7.41
C ASN A 65 4.14 4.76 6.36
N CYS A 66 4.55 6.01 6.45
CA CYS A 66 4.20 7.04 5.47
C CYS A 66 4.81 6.69 4.10
N LEU A 67 4.06 6.92 3.02
CA LEU A 67 4.52 6.57 1.67
C LEU A 67 5.64 7.49 1.16
N ASP A 68 5.75 8.70 1.68
CA ASP A 68 6.86 9.61 1.35
C ASP A 68 8.18 9.29 2.07
N GLY A 69 8.17 8.28 2.96
CA GLY A 69 9.35 7.83 3.70
C GLY A 69 9.69 8.64 4.95
N THR A 70 9.02 9.76 5.22
CA THR A 70 9.39 10.67 6.32
C THR A 70 9.05 10.11 7.70
N ASP A 71 7.90 9.45 7.82
CA ASP A 71 7.39 8.91 9.09
C ASP A 71 7.23 7.38 9.05
N GLN A 72 8.21 6.65 9.56
CA GLN A 72 8.22 5.18 9.59
C GLN A 72 7.93 4.64 10.99
N GLY A 73 7.08 3.61 11.09
CA GLY A 73 6.72 2.96 12.35
C GLY A 73 5.83 3.80 13.27
N VAL A 74 4.97 4.64 12.72
CA VAL A 74 4.06 5.51 13.49
C VAL A 74 2.99 4.68 14.18
N ARG A 75 2.72 4.98 15.46
CA ARG A 75 1.58 4.46 16.24
C ARG A 75 0.29 5.15 15.83
N LEU A 76 -0.22 4.81 14.65
CA LEU A 76 -1.45 5.38 14.08
C LEU A 76 -2.65 5.23 15.03
N ASP A 77 -2.71 4.16 15.81
CA ASP A 77 -3.80 3.96 16.78
C ASP A 77 -3.90 5.07 17.84
N TYR A 78 -2.87 5.91 18.02
CA TYR A 78 -2.94 7.07 18.93
C TYR A 78 -3.47 8.34 18.26
N TYR A 79 -3.39 8.42 16.93
CA TYR A 79 -3.72 9.62 16.18
C TYR A 79 -5.06 9.51 15.46
N MET A 80 -5.56 8.30 15.19
CA MET A 80 -6.76 8.13 14.38
C MET A 80 -8.06 8.42 15.14
N ALA A 81 -8.95 9.16 14.48
CA ALA A 81 -10.33 9.43 14.88
C ALA A 81 -11.14 8.16 15.12
N GLU A 82 -10.94 7.17 14.26
CA GLU A 82 -11.63 5.89 14.27
C GLU A 82 -11.07 4.92 15.31
N GLU A 83 -10.02 5.32 16.06
CA GLU A 83 -9.38 4.48 17.06
C GLU A 83 -9.44 5.04 18.48
N ARG A 84 -8.61 6.02 18.83
CA ARG A 84 -8.46 6.47 20.23
C ARG A 84 -8.70 7.96 20.44
N ASP A 85 -8.43 8.79 19.44
CA ASP A 85 -8.59 10.24 19.58
C ASP A 85 -9.72 10.71 18.69
N ILE A 86 -10.92 10.92 19.25
CA ILE A 86 -12.11 11.36 18.50
C ILE A 86 -11.91 12.65 17.68
N ASN A 87 -10.91 13.48 18.05
CA ASN A 87 -10.55 14.70 17.31
C ASN A 87 -9.29 14.53 16.45
N GLY A 88 -8.82 13.30 16.29
CA GLY A 88 -7.61 12.93 15.59
C GLY A 88 -7.77 12.90 14.07
N TRP A 89 -6.80 12.25 13.41
CA TRP A 89 -6.75 12.10 11.96
C TRP A 89 -7.88 11.23 11.46
N LYS A 90 -8.64 11.76 10.49
CA LYS A 90 -9.82 11.10 9.92
C LYS A 90 -9.44 10.44 8.61
N VAL A 91 -9.88 9.20 8.43
CA VAL A 91 -9.65 8.46 7.19
C VAL A 91 -10.52 9.05 6.07
N GLU A 92 -9.87 9.44 4.97
CA GLU A 92 -10.51 9.88 3.74
C GLU A 92 -10.92 8.68 2.89
N ASP A 93 -10.00 7.76 2.65
CA ASP A 93 -10.22 6.50 1.96
C ASP A 93 -9.19 5.47 2.40
N CYS A 94 -9.47 4.20 2.13
CA CYS A 94 -8.50 3.13 2.26
C CYS A 94 -8.78 2.02 1.26
N TYR A 95 -7.76 1.22 0.97
CA TYR A 95 -7.88 0.06 0.10
C TYR A 95 -6.81 -0.99 0.41
N ILE A 96 -7.11 -2.24 0.10
CA ILE A 96 -6.22 -3.38 0.29
C ILE A 96 -5.42 -3.57 -0.98
N LEU A 97 -4.08 -3.60 -0.87
CA LEU A 97 -3.20 -3.68 -2.02
C LEU A 97 -3.44 -4.97 -2.80
N GLU A 98 -3.54 -6.11 -2.10
CA GLU A 98 -3.74 -7.42 -2.71
C GLU A 98 -5.11 -7.56 -3.43
N GLN A 99 -6.02 -6.59 -3.27
CA GLN A 99 -7.31 -6.53 -3.95
C GLN A 99 -7.36 -5.47 -5.06
N MET A 100 -6.26 -4.74 -5.30
CA MET A 100 -6.16 -3.85 -6.45
C MET A 100 -6.28 -4.64 -7.74
N ARG A 101 -6.80 -4.00 -8.80
CA ARG A 101 -6.97 -4.64 -10.10
C ARG A 101 -5.62 -5.15 -10.63
N ASP A 102 -5.67 -6.29 -11.32
CA ASP A 102 -4.54 -7.00 -11.94
C ASP A 102 -3.43 -7.49 -11.01
N VAL A 103 -3.55 -7.34 -9.69
CA VAL A 103 -2.55 -7.87 -8.75
C VAL A 103 -2.37 -9.38 -8.90
N ALA A 104 -3.43 -10.12 -9.17
CA ALA A 104 -3.35 -11.57 -9.44
C ALA A 104 -2.53 -11.91 -10.70
N ALA A 105 -2.30 -10.96 -11.61
CA ALA A 105 -1.52 -11.12 -12.82
C ALA A 105 -0.03 -10.77 -12.63
N ILE A 106 0.38 -10.20 -11.49
CA ILE A 106 1.78 -9.87 -11.17
C ILE A 106 2.76 -11.05 -11.42
N PRO A 107 2.43 -12.31 -11.09
CA PRO A 107 3.32 -13.45 -11.38
C PRO A 107 3.63 -13.68 -12.86
N ASN A 108 2.86 -13.08 -13.78
CA ASN A 108 3.05 -13.15 -15.22
C ASN A 108 3.47 -11.78 -15.80
N LEU A 109 4.11 -10.93 -14.98
CA LEU A 109 4.51 -9.59 -15.41
C LEU A 109 5.49 -9.63 -16.59
N THR A 110 5.51 -8.55 -17.36
CA THR A 110 6.54 -8.27 -18.37
C THR A 110 7.29 -7.01 -17.96
N ARG A 111 8.63 -7.08 -17.99
CA ARG A 111 9.54 -5.95 -17.71
C ARG A 111 10.10 -5.41 -19.03
N THR A 112 10.11 -4.09 -19.23
CA THR A 112 10.70 -3.46 -20.43
C THR A 112 11.40 -2.15 -20.10
N GLU A 113 12.69 -2.07 -20.42
CA GLU A 113 13.49 -0.84 -20.30
C GLU A 113 13.11 0.17 -21.38
N GLN A 114 12.92 1.44 -20.99
CA GLN A 114 12.45 2.49 -21.90
C GLN A 114 13.59 3.29 -22.56
N GLY A 115 14.85 3.02 -22.19
CA GLY A 115 16.03 3.70 -22.72
C GLY A 115 16.35 5.05 -22.06
N ASP A 116 15.48 5.58 -21.19
CA ASP A 116 15.68 6.82 -20.43
C ASP A 116 15.97 6.59 -18.94
N GLY A 117 16.37 5.37 -18.59
CA GLY A 117 16.65 4.95 -17.22
C GLY A 117 15.43 4.46 -16.43
N THR A 118 14.22 4.57 -17.00
CA THR A 118 13.01 3.98 -16.39
C THR A 118 12.71 2.58 -16.93
N VAL A 119 11.95 1.83 -16.14
CA VAL A 119 11.47 0.49 -16.45
C VAL A 119 9.94 0.50 -16.40
N CYS A 120 9.30 -0.10 -17.39
CA CYS A 120 7.87 -0.38 -17.35
C CYS A 120 7.62 -1.83 -16.95
N TYR A 121 6.68 -2.02 -16.02
CA TYR A 121 6.14 -3.31 -15.62
C TYR A 121 4.69 -3.41 -16.09
N PHE A 122 4.39 -4.45 -16.86
CA PHE A 122 3.05 -4.74 -17.40
C PHE A 122 2.50 -6.00 -16.74
N PHE A 123 1.27 -5.97 -16.25
CA PHE A 123 0.58 -7.12 -15.70
C PHE A 123 -0.94 -6.93 -15.84
N GLY A 124 -1.62 -7.91 -16.44
CA GLY A 124 -3.03 -7.74 -16.83
C GLY A 124 -3.20 -6.53 -17.73
N ASP A 125 -4.13 -5.65 -17.37
CA ASP A 125 -4.40 -4.39 -18.07
C ASP A 125 -3.76 -3.17 -17.36
N THR A 126 -2.76 -3.41 -16.51
CA THR A 126 -2.04 -2.39 -15.73
C THR A 126 -0.61 -2.26 -16.21
N CYS A 127 -0.14 -1.02 -16.35
CA CYS A 127 1.24 -0.67 -16.57
C CYS A 127 1.70 0.32 -15.50
N ILE A 128 2.86 0.09 -14.91
CA ILE A 128 3.52 1.09 -14.09
C ILE A 128 4.93 1.37 -14.61
N ARG A 129 5.35 2.62 -14.45
CA ARG A 129 6.68 3.11 -14.80
C ARG A 129 7.43 3.48 -13.53
N VAL A 130 8.66 3.01 -13.40
CA VAL A 130 9.47 3.16 -12.19
C VAL A 130 10.94 3.41 -12.52
N TYR A 131 11.68 4.00 -11.58
CA TYR A 131 13.13 3.81 -11.51
C TYR A 131 13.41 2.54 -10.72
N GLU A 132 14.19 1.65 -11.33
CA GLU A 132 14.62 0.40 -10.70
C GLU A 132 16.04 0.56 -10.16
N SER A 133 16.23 0.21 -8.90
CA SER A 133 17.55 0.18 -8.27
C SER A 133 17.73 -1.10 -7.46
N TYR A 134 18.99 -1.38 -7.08
CA TYR A 134 19.35 -2.54 -6.27
C TYR A 134 20.02 -2.07 -4.98
N GLU A 135 19.39 -2.37 -3.85
CA GLU A 135 19.90 -2.07 -2.51
C GLU A 135 19.96 -3.34 -1.67
N ASP A 136 21.12 -3.62 -1.08
CA ASP A 136 21.36 -4.82 -0.26
C ASP A 136 20.92 -6.14 -0.93
N GLY A 137 21.14 -6.25 -2.23
CA GLY A 137 20.76 -7.41 -3.04
C GLY A 137 19.25 -7.56 -3.28
N LYS A 138 18.47 -6.50 -3.05
CA LYS A 138 17.04 -6.45 -3.32
C LYS A 138 16.71 -5.36 -4.32
N ILE A 139 15.77 -5.65 -5.20
CA ILE A 139 15.16 -4.68 -6.11
C ILE A 139 14.34 -3.69 -5.30
N ARG A 140 14.53 -2.40 -5.61
CA ARG A 140 13.74 -1.26 -5.15
C ARG A 140 13.15 -0.55 -6.35
N LEU A 141 11.88 -0.18 -6.24
CA LEU A 141 11.11 0.48 -7.29
C LEU A 141 10.64 1.84 -6.79
N GLU A 142 11.18 2.90 -7.38
CA GLU A 142 10.71 4.27 -7.16
C GLU A 142 9.66 4.61 -8.22
N PRO A 143 8.41 4.93 -7.84
CA PRO A 143 7.34 5.16 -8.79
C PRO A 143 7.52 6.45 -9.58
N VAL A 144 7.22 6.40 -10.88
CA VAL A 144 7.19 7.56 -11.77
C VAL A 144 5.75 7.88 -12.17
N SER A 145 5.06 6.90 -12.74
CA SER A 145 3.68 7.03 -13.19
C SER A 145 3.06 5.64 -13.39
N GLY A 146 1.75 5.59 -13.64
CA GLY A 146 1.11 4.35 -14.00
C GLY A 146 -0.24 4.59 -14.65
N ASP A 147 -0.69 3.60 -15.39
CA ASP A 147 -1.97 3.59 -16.08
C ASP A 147 -2.60 2.21 -15.98
N GLN A 148 -3.93 2.19 -16.09
CA GLN A 148 -4.72 0.98 -16.03
C GLN A 148 -5.91 1.12 -16.96
N THR A 149 -6.27 0.04 -17.65
CA THR A 149 -7.51 0.04 -18.43
C THR A 149 -8.71 -0.07 -17.49
N ALA A 150 -9.65 0.87 -17.59
CA ALA A 150 -10.94 0.85 -16.93
C ALA A 150 -12.04 1.10 -17.98
N CYS A 151 -12.99 0.17 -18.09
CA CYS A 151 -14.08 0.25 -19.08
C CYS A 151 -13.59 0.39 -20.54
N GLY A 152 -12.40 -0.13 -20.86
CA GLY A 152 -11.82 -0.07 -22.20
C GLY A 152 -11.01 1.20 -22.49
N GLU A 153 -10.86 2.11 -21.53
CA GLU A 153 -10.05 3.32 -21.65
C GLU A 153 -8.87 3.28 -20.67
N TRP A 154 -7.72 3.83 -21.09
CA TRP A 154 -6.58 4.01 -20.20
C TRP A 154 -6.83 5.16 -19.23
N VAL A 155 -6.73 4.88 -17.95
CA VAL A 155 -6.89 5.83 -16.85
C VAL A 155 -5.58 5.93 -16.09
N GLU A 156 -5.15 7.16 -15.80
CA GLU A 156 -3.98 7.41 -14.97
C GLU A 156 -4.24 6.94 -13.53
N LEU A 157 -3.31 6.16 -12.99
CA LEU A 157 -3.34 5.72 -11.61
C LEU A 157 -2.90 6.86 -10.69
N SER A 158 -3.55 7.00 -9.53
CA SER A 158 -3.07 7.92 -8.51
C SER A 158 -1.70 7.45 -7.97
N ILE A 159 -0.83 8.39 -7.59
CA ILE A 159 0.55 8.06 -7.24
C ILE A 159 0.64 7.08 -6.06
N ASP A 160 -0.27 7.13 -5.08
CA ASP A 160 -0.38 6.18 -3.97
C ASP A 160 -0.73 4.76 -4.44
N GLN A 161 -1.50 4.61 -5.52
CA GLN A 161 -1.76 3.32 -6.16
C GLN A 161 -0.50 2.79 -6.86
N VAL A 162 0.26 3.64 -7.54
CA VAL A 162 1.54 3.24 -8.15
C VAL A 162 2.51 2.76 -7.07
N TYR A 163 2.59 3.44 -5.91
CA TYR A 163 3.33 2.96 -4.73
C TYR A 163 2.83 1.61 -4.22
N GLY A 164 1.51 1.40 -4.24
CA GLY A 164 0.89 0.13 -3.89
C GLY A 164 1.36 -1.01 -4.79
N TYR A 165 1.34 -0.81 -6.10
CA TYR A 165 1.87 -1.78 -7.07
C TYR A 165 3.37 -2.00 -6.91
N CYS A 166 4.17 -0.95 -6.70
CA CYS A 166 5.60 -1.07 -6.42
C CYS A 166 5.86 -1.97 -5.21
N THR A 167 5.11 -1.79 -4.11
CA THR A 167 5.22 -2.61 -2.90
C THR A 167 4.97 -4.10 -3.20
N LEU A 168 3.98 -4.42 -4.03
CA LEU A 168 3.64 -5.80 -4.38
C LEU A 168 4.66 -6.41 -5.36
N LEU A 169 5.11 -5.63 -6.34
CA LEU A 169 6.15 -6.05 -7.29
C LEU A 169 7.47 -6.32 -6.57
N GLU A 170 7.93 -5.42 -5.71
CA GLU A 170 9.13 -5.65 -4.89
C GLU A 170 9.01 -6.93 -4.07
N ARG A 171 7.83 -7.19 -3.47
CA ARG A 171 7.58 -8.41 -2.69
C ARG A 171 7.68 -9.66 -3.56
N HIS A 172 7.18 -9.61 -4.79
CA HIS A 172 7.21 -10.72 -5.73
C HIS A 172 8.63 -10.95 -6.27
N LEU A 173 9.25 -9.93 -6.87
CA LEU A 173 10.58 -9.99 -7.50
C LEU A 173 11.67 -10.40 -6.49
N ASN A 174 11.61 -9.87 -5.26
CA ASN A 174 12.59 -10.22 -4.22
C ASN A 174 12.33 -11.57 -3.54
N ARG A 175 11.18 -12.21 -3.78
CA ARG A 175 10.97 -13.62 -3.41
C ARG A 175 11.54 -14.56 -4.45
N GLU A 176 11.43 -14.23 -5.73
CA GLU A 176 11.98 -15.05 -6.83
C GLU A 176 13.51 -15.04 -6.87
N GLY A 177 14.15 -13.90 -6.57
CA GLY A 177 15.63 -13.80 -6.49
C GLY A 177 16.28 -14.55 -5.32
N ARG A 178 15.53 -15.35 -4.55
CA ARG A 178 16.03 -16.21 -3.46
C ARG A 178 16.17 -17.69 -3.83
N MET A 179 15.93 -18.05 -5.09
CA MET A 179 16.25 -19.38 -5.66
C MET A 179 17.61 -19.36 -6.35
#